data_AF-A0A1B6HDS1-F1
#
_entry.id   AF-A0A1B6HDS1-F1
#
_cell.length_a   1.000
_cell.length_b   1.000
_cell.length_c   1.000
_cell.angle_alpha   90.00
_cell.angle_beta   90.00
_cell.angle_gamma   90.00
#
_symmetry.space_group_name_H-M   'P 1'
#
loop_
_entity.id
_entity.type
_entity.pdbx_description
1 polymer ?
#
loop_
_entity_poly.entity_id
_entity_poly.type
_entity_poly.pdbx_seq_one_letter_code
_entity_poly.pdbx_strand_id
1 'polypeptide(L)'
;MNIIRTNRPESLVCEQQAKLVQERVLSVEANIAELCSTFSLFSRKAARLRDANDEIANVVASIAEGEVINKSMKTGLNELAKKLNLIGDFRDQGVELLDKRVVEVFAGYDGICRRAKDELKVIFTARDKELSRQRQLDRLRERNPHNRHQ
;
A
#
# COMPACT_ATOMS: atom_id res chain seq x y z
N MET A 1 25.34 -34.31 -3.76
CA MET A 1 24.47 -33.26 -3.19
C MET A 1 25.10 -32.82 -1.88
N ASN A 2 25.90 -31.76 -1.89
CA ASN A 2 26.63 -31.32 -0.70
C ASN A 2 25.66 -30.63 0.26
N ILE A 3 25.42 -31.25 1.41
CA ILE A 3 24.70 -30.63 2.53
C ILE A 3 25.61 -29.54 3.06
N ILE A 4 25.35 -28.29 2.70
CA ILE A 4 26.04 -27.12 3.27
C ILE A 4 25.71 -27.12 4.77
N ARG A 5 26.66 -27.57 5.59
CA ARG A 5 26.58 -27.42 7.05
C ARG A 5 26.92 -25.96 7.37
N THR A 6 25.91 -25.13 7.52
CA THR A 6 26.07 -23.78 8.07
C THR A 6 26.52 -23.88 9.53
N ASN A 7 27.58 -23.17 9.90
CA ASN A 7 28.10 -23.20 11.27
C ASN A 7 27.17 -22.44 12.24
N ARG A 8 27.17 -22.82 13.52
CA ARG A 8 26.32 -22.24 14.60
C ARG A 8 26.32 -20.69 14.63
N PRO A 9 27.45 -19.98 14.50
CA PRO A 9 27.46 -18.50 14.42
C PRO A 9 26.81 -17.96 13.14
N GLU A 10 26.96 -18.62 11.99
CA GLU A 10 26.33 -18.21 10.72
C GLU A 10 24.80 -18.34 10.78
N SER A 11 24.30 -19.40 11.43
CA SER A 11 22.86 -19.58 11.68
C SER A 11 22.27 -18.49 12.57
N LEU A 12 23.04 -17.99 13.55
CA LEU A 12 22.58 -16.95 14.47
C LEU A 12 22.49 -15.58 13.78
N VAL A 13 23.46 -15.28 12.91
CA VAL A 13 23.46 -14.06 12.08
C VAL A 13 22.28 -14.06 11.12
N CYS A 14 22.01 -15.19 10.45
CA CYS A 14 20.86 -15.32 9.56
C CYS A 14 19.52 -15.13 10.29
N GLU A 15 19.40 -15.60 11.54
CA GLU A 15 18.20 -15.38 12.36
C GLU A 15 17.98 -13.90 12.71
N GLN A 16 19.04 -13.21 13.14
CA GLN A 16 18.97 -11.78 13.44
C GLN A 16 18.57 -10.97 12.19
N GLN A 17 19.12 -11.32 11.04
CA GLN A 17 18.74 -10.72 9.76
C GLN A 17 17.27 -11.00 9.41
N ALA A 18 16.77 -12.22 9.57
CA ALA A 18 15.37 -12.55 9.28
C ALA A 18 14.38 -11.77 10.18
N LYS A 19 14.69 -11.63 11.47
CA LYS A 19 13.88 -10.82 12.40
C LYS A 19 13.90 -9.33 12.02
N LEU A 20 15.08 -8.80 11.71
CA LEU A 20 15.21 -7.42 11.24
C LEU A 20 14.38 -7.18 9.97
N VAL A 21 14.46 -8.10 9.00
CA VAL A 21 13.66 -8.00 7.77
C VAL A 21 12.17 -8.05 8.07
N GLN A 22 11.72 -8.92 8.98
CA GLN A 22 10.32 -8.98 9.41
C GLN A 22 9.83 -7.65 10.01
N GLU A 23 10.59 -7.07 10.94
CA GLU A 23 10.27 -5.77 11.54
C GLU A 23 10.18 -4.67 10.49
N ARG A 24 11.12 -4.67 9.53
CA ARG A 24 11.14 -3.72 8.41
C ARG A 24 9.93 -3.87 7.50
N VAL A 25 9.53 -5.09 7.16
CA VAL A 25 8.34 -5.36 6.33
C VAL A 25 7.07 -4.85 7.02
N LEU A 26 6.93 -5.12 8.33
CA LEU A 26 5.78 -4.64 9.11
C LEU A 26 5.74 -3.11 9.21
N SER A 27 6.89 -2.48 9.41
CA SER A 27 6.98 -1.01 9.45
C SER A 27 6.64 -0.38 8.09
N VAL A 28 7.14 -0.94 6.99
CA VAL A 28 6.81 -0.47 5.64
C VAL A 28 5.32 -0.65 5.37
N GLU A 29 4.75 -1.81 5.70
CA GLU A 29 3.32 -2.07 5.53
C GLU A 29 2.45 -1.04 6.27
N ALA A 30 2.76 -0.76 7.53
CA ALA A 30 2.03 0.23 8.33
C ALA A 30 2.13 1.65 7.71
N ASN A 31 3.34 2.09 7.39
CA ASN A 31 3.57 3.43 6.83
C ASN A 31 2.88 3.62 5.48
N ILE A 32 2.96 2.62 4.59
CA ILE A 32 2.33 2.70 3.27
C ILE A 32 0.80 2.61 3.38
N ALA A 33 0.26 1.81 4.31
CA ALA A 33 -1.18 1.77 4.56
C ALA A 33 -1.71 3.14 5.04
N GLU A 34 -0.97 3.82 5.91
CA GLU A 34 -1.31 5.18 6.37
C GLU A 34 -1.28 6.19 5.21
N LEU A 35 -0.24 6.15 4.37
CA LEU A 35 -0.15 6.97 3.17
C LEU A 35 -1.31 6.69 2.20
N CYS A 36 -1.59 5.42 1.93
CA CYS A 36 -2.69 5.00 1.06
C CYS A 36 -4.03 5.55 1.54
N SER A 37 -4.31 5.41 2.85
CA SER A 37 -5.53 5.92 3.47
C SER A 37 -5.64 7.45 3.36
N THR A 38 -4.54 8.15 3.64
CA THR A 38 -4.46 9.61 3.59
C THR A 38 -4.68 10.14 2.17
N PHE A 39 -4.01 9.56 1.17
CA PHE A 39 -4.18 9.94 -0.24
C PHE A 39 -5.57 9.56 -0.77
N SER A 40 -6.12 8.43 -0.36
CA SER A 40 -7.50 8.06 -0.71
C SER A 40 -8.51 9.08 -0.17
N LEU A 41 -8.31 9.57 1.06
CA LEU A 41 -9.15 10.63 1.63
C LEU A 41 -8.97 11.95 0.88
N PHE A 42 -7.75 12.31 0.52
CA PHE A 42 -7.46 13.49 -0.29
C PHE A 42 -8.17 13.42 -1.65
N SER A 43 -8.09 12.28 -2.35
CA SER A 43 -8.77 12.07 -3.63
C SER A 43 -10.28 12.25 -3.53
N ARG A 44 -10.93 11.63 -2.52
CA ARG A 44 -12.37 11.85 -2.28
C ARG A 44 -12.72 13.31 -1.98
N LYS A 45 -11.86 14.05 -1.28
CA LYS A 45 -12.07 15.49 -1.05
C LYS A 45 -11.93 16.29 -2.34
N ALA A 46 -10.98 15.96 -3.21
CA ALA A 46 -10.83 16.58 -4.52
C ALA A 46 -12.04 16.31 -5.42
N ALA A 47 -12.57 15.08 -5.41
CA ALA A 47 -13.82 14.72 -6.11
C ALA A 47 -15.02 15.58 -5.63
N ARG A 48 -15.14 15.82 -4.32
CA ARG A 48 -16.20 16.69 -3.79
C ARG A 48 -16.09 18.14 -4.27
N LEU A 49 -14.88 18.65 -4.56
CA LEU A 49 -14.72 19.99 -5.14
C LEU A 49 -15.20 20.03 -6.60
N ARG A 50 -15.07 18.92 -7.34
CA ARG A 50 -15.65 18.75 -8.67
C ARG A 50 -17.18 18.72 -8.59
N ASP A 51 -17.75 17.96 -7.65
CA ASP A 51 -19.21 17.93 -7.41
C ASP A 51 -19.78 19.32 -7.10
N ALA A 52 -19.12 20.08 -6.22
CA ALA A 52 -19.52 21.45 -5.88
C ALA A 52 -19.40 22.41 -7.08
N ASN A 53 -18.40 22.22 -7.93
CA ASN A 53 -18.26 22.99 -9.16
C ASN A 53 -19.43 22.73 -10.12
N ASP A 54 -19.82 21.46 -10.30
CA ASP A 54 -20.97 21.08 -11.14
C ASP A 54 -22.27 21.68 -10.62
N GLU A 55 -22.49 21.68 -9.30
CA GLU A 55 -23.66 22.30 -8.69
C GLU A 55 -23.72 23.80 -9.01
N ILE A 56 -22.60 24.53 -8.89
CA ILE A 56 -22.53 25.95 -9.25
C ILE A 56 -22.80 26.15 -10.74
N ALA A 57 -22.20 25.33 -11.62
CA ALA A 57 -22.41 25.44 -13.05
C ALA A 57 -23.89 25.24 -13.44
N ASN A 58 -24.56 24.26 -12.81
CA ASN A 58 -25.98 23.98 -13.01
C ASN A 58 -26.87 25.14 -12.53
N VAL A 59 -26.57 25.72 -11.35
CA VAL A 59 -27.30 26.89 -10.84
C VAL A 59 -27.13 28.09 -11.79
N VAL A 60 -25.91 28.36 -12.25
CA VAL A 60 -25.65 29.45 -13.20
C VAL A 60 -26.40 29.24 -14.52
N ALA A 61 -26.40 28.01 -15.04
CA ALA A 61 -27.15 27.67 -16.26
C ALA A 61 -28.67 27.86 -16.07
N SER A 62 -29.22 27.40 -14.93
CA SER A 62 -30.64 27.57 -14.58
C SER A 62 -31.05 29.05 -14.50
N ILE A 63 -30.20 29.90 -13.90
CA ILE A 63 -30.42 31.36 -13.87
C ILE A 63 -30.39 31.93 -15.29
N ALA A 64 -29.46 31.49 -16.14
CA ALA A 64 -29.38 31.93 -17.53
C ALA A 64 -30.63 31.55 -18.34
N GLU A 65 -31.21 30.39 -18.08
CA GLU A 65 -32.44 29.93 -18.72
C GLU A 65 -33.63 30.82 -18.34
N GLY A 66 -33.76 31.16 -17.05
CA GLY A 66 -34.80 32.05 -16.53
C GLY A 66 -34.67 33.51 -16.97
N GLU A 67 -33.50 33.96 -17.41
CA GLU A 67 -33.29 35.30 -17.91
C GLU A 67 -33.82 35.45 -19.35
N VAL A 68 -35.06 35.92 -19.50
CA VAL A 68 -35.73 36.08 -20.82
C VAL A 68 -35.57 37.49 -21.39
N ILE A 69 -35.40 38.50 -20.54
CA ILE A 69 -35.41 39.91 -20.94
C ILE A 69 -33.99 40.37 -21.29
N ASN A 70 -33.05 40.18 -20.36
CA ASN A 70 -31.68 40.64 -20.50
C ASN A 70 -30.81 39.60 -21.24
N LYS A 71 -30.87 39.65 -22.58
CA LYS A 71 -30.15 38.71 -23.47
C LYS A 71 -28.63 38.74 -23.31
N SER A 72 -28.04 39.90 -22.99
CA SER A 72 -26.59 39.98 -22.77
C SER A 72 -26.19 39.28 -21.47
N MET A 73 -26.97 39.45 -20.39
CA MET A 73 -26.78 38.71 -19.14
C MET A 73 -26.96 37.20 -19.34
N LYS A 74 -28.02 36.77 -20.04
CA LYS A 74 -28.21 35.34 -20.40
C LYS A 74 -26.98 34.77 -21.11
N THR A 75 -26.43 35.51 -22.08
CA THR A 75 -25.24 35.09 -22.82
C THR A 75 -24.02 34.98 -21.90
N GLY A 76 -23.79 35.98 -21.04
CA GLY A 76 -22.69 35.98 -20.09
C GLY A 76 -22.77 34.83 -19.07
N LEU A 77 -23.96 34.53 -18.55
CA LEU A 77 -24.17 33.42 -17.62
C LEU A 77 -23.97 32.06 -18.31
N ASN A 78 -24.44 31.89 -19.54
CA ASN A 78 -24.18 30.66 -20.30
C ASN A 78 -22.68 30.46 -20.55
N GLU A 79 -21.94 31.51 -20.91
CA GLU A 79 -20.49 31.41 -21.06
C GLU A 79 -19.80 31.10 -19.72
N LEU A 80 -20.24 31.71 -18.62
CA LEU A 80 -19.73 31.39 -17.28
C LEU A 80 -19.95 29.91 -16.92
N ALA A 81 -21.16 29.38 -17.14
CA ALA A 81 -21.47 27.97 -16.90
C ALA A 81 -20.56 27.05 -17.73
N LYS A 82 -20.33 27.37 -19.02
CA LYS A 82 -19.39 26.61 -19.87
C LYS A 82 -17.96 26.64 -19.32
N LYS A 83 -17.48 27.78 -18.82
CA LYS A 83 -16.14 27.86 -18.21
C LYS A 83 -16.06 27.07 -16.91
N LEU A 84 -17.11 27.07 -16.09
CA LEU A 84 -17.17 26.24 -14.89
C LEU A 84 -17.15 24.75 -15.24
N ASN A 85 -17.89 24.31 -16.26
CA ASN A 85 -17.83 22.92 -16.73
C ASN A 85 -16.41 22.52 -17.14
N LEU A 86 -15.70 23.36 -17.90
CA LEU A 86 -14.31 23.10 -18.27
C LEU A 86 -13.38 22.98 -17.05
N ILE A 87 -13.60 23.79 -16.00
CA ILE A 87 -12.87 23.67 -14.74
C ILE A 87 -13.22 22.35 -14.04
N GLY A 88 -14.49 21.93 -14.09
CA GLY A 88 -14.97 20.64 -13.58
C GLY A 88 -14.26 19.48 -14.26
N ASP A 89 -14.18 19.47 -15.60
CA ASP A 89 -13.50 18.44 -16.38
C ASP A 89 -12.01 18.33 -16.02
N PHE A 90 -11.33 19.47 -15.86
CA PHE A 90 -9.92 19.48 -15.45
C PHE A 90 -9.75 18.92 -14.02
N ARG A 91 -10.66 19.24 -13.11
CA ARG A 91 -10.65 18.68 -11.75
C ARG A 91 -10.88 17.17 -11.77
N ASP A 92 -11.80 16.69 -12.59
CA ASP A 92 -12.11 15.27 -12.74
C ASP A 92 -10.88 14.48 -13.22
N GLN A 93 -10.20 14.98 -14.26
CA GLN A 93 -8.92 14.41 -14.73
C GLN A 93 -7.85 14.41 -13.62
N GLY A 94 -7.80 15.46 -12.80
CA GLY A 94 -6.90 15.54 -11.65
C GLY A 94 -7.19 14.47 -10.59
N VAL A 95 -8.46 14.19 -10.33
CA VAL A 95 -8.89 13.11 -9.40
C VAL A 95 -8.53 11.75 -9.98
N GLU A 96 -8.83 11.50 -11.25
CA GLU A 96 -8.50 10.24 -11.91
C GLU A 96 -6.98 9.98 -11.90
N LEU A 97 -6.17 11.01 -12.16
CA LEU A 97 -4.72 10.91 -12.10
C LEU A 97 -4.23 10.61 -10.68
N LEU A 98 -4.80 11.27 -9.68
CA LEU A 98 -4.46 11.04 -8.28
C LEU A 98 -4.78 9.60 -7.85
N ASP A 99 -5.94 9.08 -8.24
CA ASP A 99 -6.31 7.69 -7.94
C ASP A 99 -5.35 6.71 -8.62
N LYS A 100 -5.14 6.84 -9.93
CA LYS A 100 -4.32 5.89 -10.72
C LYS A 100 -2.83 5.96 -10.42
N ARG A 101 -2.27 7.16 -10.24
CA ARG A 101 -0.83 7.36 -10.12
C ARG A 101 -0.33 7.36 -8.68
N VAL A 102 -1.22 7.51 -7.71
CA VAL A 102 -0.84 7.62 -6.29
C VAL A 102 -1.56 6.58 -5.45
N VAL A 103 -2.89 6.60 -5.42
CA VAL A 103 -3.67 5.71 -4.54
C VAL A 103 -3.46 4.25 -4.91
N GLU A 104 -3.61 3.89 -6.19
CA GLU A 104 -3.41 2.51 -6.67
C GLU A 104 -1.98 2.01 -6.45
N VAL A 105 -0.98 2.90 -6.60
CA VAL A 105 0.43 2.56 -6.38
C VAL A 105 0.66 2.17 -4.92
N PHE A 106 0.16 2.95 -3.96
CA PHE A 106 0.27 2.60 -2.54
C PHE A 106 -0.57 1.37 -2.17
N ALA A 107 -1.78 1.24 -2.74
CA ALA A 107 -2.62 0.06 -2.50
C ALA A 107 -1.93 -1.25 -2.95
N GLY A 108 -1.14 -1.20 -4.02
CA GLY A 108 -0.37 -2.35 -4.50
C GLY A 108 0.67 -2.90 -3.51
N TYR A 109 1.12 -2.09 -2.55
CA TYR A 109 2.09 -2.54 -1.55
C TYR A 109 1.53 -3.57 -0.57
N ASP A 110 0.21 -3.60 -0.33
CA ASP A 110 -0.40 -4.64 0.50
C ASP A 110 -0.06 -6.04 -0.02
N GLY A 111 -0.14 -6.24 -1.34
CA GLY A 111 0.24 -7.49 -1.98
C GLY A 111 1.75 -7.79 -1.90
N ILE A 112 2.60 -6.76 -2.01
CA ILE A 112 4.06 -6.89 -1.90
C ILE A 112 4.45 -7.30 -0.47
N CYS A 113 3.94 -6.58 0.54
CA CYS A 113 4.20 -6.86 1.95
C CYS A 113 3.67 -8.24 2.36
N ARG A 114 2.51 -8.65 1.84
CA ARG A 114 1.96 -9.99 2.08
C ARG A 114 2.90 -11.09 1.58
N ARG A 115 3.37 -11.00 0.34
CA ARG A 115 4.34 -11.98 -0.21
C ARG A 115 5.63 -12.04 0.60
N ALA A 116 6.18 -10.87 0.97
CA ALA A 116 7.38 -10.81 1.81
C ALA A 116 7.16 -11.50 3.18
N LYS A 117 6.01 -11.28 3.82
CA LYS A 117 5.65 -11.97 5.07
C LYS A 117 5.50 -13.47 4.90
N ASP A 118 4.90 -13.93 3.80
CA ASP A 118 4.73 -15.36 3.51
C ASP A 118 6.08 -16.04 3.31
N GLU A 119 7.01 -15.41 2.57
CA GLU A 119 8.38 -15.90 2.39
C GLU A 119 9.13 -15.99 3.73
N LEU A 120 9.04 -14.95 4.57
CA LEU A 120 9.62 -14.97 5.91
C LEU A 120 9.06 -16.11 6.77
N LYS A 121 7.75 -16.35 6.69
CA LYS A 121 7.11 -17.47 7.41
C LYS A 121 7.66 -18.82 6.97
N VAL A 122 7.92 -19.01 5.68
CA VAL A 122 8.58 -20.22 5.16
C VAL A 122 9.99 -20.37 5.73
N ILE A 123 10.77 -19.29 5.74
CA ILE A 123 12.15 -19.29 6.29
C ILE A 123 12.14 -19.66 7.78
N PHE A 124 11.29 -19.02 8.59
CA PHE A 124 11.18 -19.33 10.02
C PHE A 124 10.74 -20.78 10.26
N THR A 125 9.78 -21.29 9.47
CA THR A 125 9.31 -22.67 9.57
C THR A 125 10.42 -23.67 9.24
N ALA A 126 11.20 -23.42 8.18
CA ALA A 126 12.33 -24.28 7.81
C ALA A 126 13.41 -24.30 8.90
N ARG A 127 13.70 -23.13 9.48
CA ARG A 127 14.65 -22.99 10.60
C ARG A 127 14.18 -23.75 11.83
N ASP A 128 12.91 -23.62 12.22
CA ASP A 128 12.40 -24.29 13.42
C ASP A 128 12.44 -25.83 13.29
N LYS A 129 12.25 -26.35 12.07
CA LYS A 129 12.45 -27.77 11.77
C LYS A 129 13.92 -28.18 11.93
N GLU A 130 14.85 -27.40 11.40
CA GLU A 130 16.29 -27.71 11.52
C GLU A 130 16.76 -27.66 12.98
N LEU A 131 16.33 -26.66 13.75
CA LEU A 131 16.65 -26.61 15.18
C LEU A 131 16.07 -27.79 15.96
N SER A 132 14.84 -28.22 15.64
CA SER A 132 14.24 -29.40 16.26
C SER A 132 15.07 -30.65 15.99
N ARG A 133 15.50 -30.83 14.73
CA ARG A 133 16.37 -31.93 14.31
C ARG A 133 17.74 -31.88 14.98
N GLN A 134 18.34 -30.69 15.11
CA GLN A 134 19.62 -30.51 15.79
C GLN A 134 19.51 -30.88 17.28
N ARG A 135 18.47 -30.42 17.98
CA ARG A 135 18.20 -30.79 19.39
C ARG A 135 17.96 -32.30 19.55
N GLN A 136 17.39 -32.98 18.55
CA GLN A 136 17.26 -34.44 18.58
C GLN A 136 18.63 -35.12 18.42
N LEU A 137 19.47 -34.65 17.50
CA LEU A 137 20.83 -35.19 17.30
C LEU A 137 21.72 -34.99 18.53
N ASP A 138 21.68 -33.82 19.17
CA ASP A 138 22.46 -33.56 20.38
C ASP A 138 22.06 -34.50 21.52
N ARG A 139 20.76 -34.72 21.73
CA ARG A 139 20.25 -35.70 22.71
C ARG A 139 20.69 -37.14 22.41
N LEU A 140 20.76 -37.53 21.14
CA LEU A 140 21.26 -38.86 20.75
C LEU A 140 22.76 -39.00 20.98
N ARG A 141 23.55 -37.94 20.73
CA ARG A 141 25.00 -37.92 20.99
C ARG A 141 25.33 -38.02 22.47
N GLU A 142 24.57 -37.36 23.34
CA GLU A 142 24.72 -37.45 24.81
C GLU A 142 24.42 -38.85 25.36
N ARG A 143 23.52 -39.60 24.69
CA ARG A 143 23.15 -40.97 25.08
C ARG A 143 24.10 -42.03 24.51
N ASN A 144 25.05 -41.66 23.66
CA ASN A 144 25.92 -42.61 22.99
C ASN A 144 27.06 -43.06 23.93
N PRO A 145 27.15 -44.36 24.31
CA PRO A 145 28.07 -44.82 25.36
C PRO A 145 29.56 -44.66 25.00
N HIS A 146 29.92 -44.54 23.73
CA HIS A 146 31.31 -44.30 23.29
C HIS A 146 31.85 -42.89 23.64
N ASN A 147 30.99 -41.91 23.92
CA ASN A 147 31.40 -40.56 24.33
C ASN A 147 31.65 -40.42 25.84
N ARG A 148 31.50 -41.50 26.63
CA ARG A 148 31.75 -41.50 28.09
C ARG A 148 33.17 -41.91 28.48
N HIS A 149 34.01 -42.31 27.51
CA HIS A 149 35.34 -42.86 27.75
C HIS A 149 36.49 -42.10 27.06
N GLN A 150 36.24 -40.86 26.60
CA GLN A 150 37.26 -39.85 26.25
C GLN A 150 36.97 -38.58 27.04
#